data_AF-A0A3D0NS67-F1
#
_entry.id   AF-A0A3D0NS67-F1
#
_cell.length_a   1.000
_cell.length_b   1.000
_cell.length_c   1.000
_cell.angle_alpha   90.00
_cell.angle_beta   90.00
_cell.angle_gamma   90.00
#
_symmetry.space_group_name_H-M   'P 1'
#
loop_
_entity.id
_entity.type
_entity.pdbx_description
1 polymer ?
#
loop_
_entity_poly.entity_id
_entity_poly.type
_entity_poly.pdbx_seq_one_letter_code
_entity_poly.pdbx_strand_id
1 'polypeptide(L)'
;MVSNIVLRNVILPRETICDRSELYYRVTGGTAVLQEQDTQLHISGTAAFDTYFNSLDVLKYQKYCRLSALLLRLRVSGTFVVRVFGVKWLPEGVPPFENGFTDTLLLEKNLCCDVPSEESIDLTAFLGEKYLHLYFTLTTDNGTLYSGAFEVDEDTPEPVNIAVVICTYKREPFLLRNHGEIVSYLARQNVLHTGNIHFYIVDNGCTLDRDVIENAYVTLLPNENTGGSGGFTRGYREAVESGRHFTHILFMDDDIVLDCEMLLRVYSILRCRKPEYNALAVGGTMLRLSDRITCHEAGALWDGKRL
;
A
#
# COMPACT_ATOMS: atom_id res chain seq x y z
N MET A 1 16.18 12.97 -14.95
CA MET A 1 14.72 13.12 -15.11
C MET A 1 14.12 12.76 -13.77
N VAL A 2 13.43 13.71 -13.14
CA VAL A 2 12.70 13.46 -11.89
C VAL A 2 11.60 12.44 -12.21
N SER A 3 11.62 11.29 -11.54
CA SER A 3 10.53 10.33 -11.65
C SER A 3 9.52 10.65 -10.57
N ASN A 4 8.27 10.87 -10.97
CA ASN A 4 7.18 10.94 -10.02
C ASN A 4 6.77 9.52 -9.61
N ILE A 5 6.79 9.24 -8.31
CA ILE A 5 6.52 7.92 -7.72
C ILE A 5 5.36 8.04 -6.75
N VAL A 6 4.32 7.27 -7.00
CA VAL A 6 3.20 7.12 -6.07
C VAL A 6 3.66 6.30 -4.87
N LEU A 7 3.73 6.90 -3.68
CA LEU A 7 4.05 6.17 -2.45
C LEU A 7 2.84 5.40 -1.93
N ARG A 8 1.65 5.99 -2.05
CA ARG A 8 0.40 5.45 -1.50
C ARG A 8 -0.78 6.08 -2.22
N ASN A 9 -1.66 5.24 -2.76
CA ASN A 9 -2.97 5.71 -3.20
C ASN A 9 -3.88 5.91 -1.99
N VAL A 10 -4.76 6.91 -2.10
CA VAL A 10 -5.95 7.02 -1.26
C VAL A 10 -6.94 5.99 -1.77
N ILE A 11 -7.13 4.93 -1.00
CA ILE A 11 -8.00 3.81 -1.35
C ILE A 11 -9.32 3.90 -0.59
N LEU A 12 -10.39 3.34 -1.17
CA LEU A 12 -11.71 3.27 -0.57
C LEU A 12 -12.05 1.81 -0.21
N PRO A 13 -13.02 1.59 0.69
CA PRO A 13 -13.47 0.25 1.03
C PRO A 13 -13.92 -0.51 -0.22
N ARG A 14 -13.57 -1.79 -0.30
CA ARG A 14 -14.07 -2.72 -1.32
C ARG A 14 -14.67 -3.90 -0.60
N GLU A 15 -15.92 -4.24 -0.89
CA GLU A 15 -16.63 -5.35 -0.22
C GLU A 15 -15.83 -6.66 -0.24
N THR A 16 -15.14 -6.93 -1.35
CA THR A 16 -14.30 -8.11 -1.50
C THR A 16 -13.07 -8.10 -0.57
N ILE A 17 -12.54 -6.93 -0.20
CA ILE A 17 -11.33 -6.79 0.62
C ILE A 17 -11.68 -6.51 2.09
N CYS A 18 -12.27 -5.36 2.36
CA CYS A 18 -12.70 -4.93 3.68
C CYS A 18 -13.78 -3.86 3.54
N ASP A 19 -14.92 -4.12 4.17
CA ASP A 19 -16.12 -3.28 4.19
C ASP A 19 -16.15 -2.29 5.37
N ARG A 20 -15.10 -2.26 6.20
CA ARG A 20 -14.98 -1.40 7.38
C ARG A 20 -14.44 -0.04 6.98
N SER A 21 -15.35 0.88 6.69
CA SER A 21 -15.04 2.24 6.23
C SER A 21 -14.01 2.97 7.09
N GLU A 22 -14.02 2.75 8.40
CA GLU A 22 -13.17 3.41 9.40
C GLU A 22 -11.67 3.14 9.21
N LEU A 23 -11.30 2.08 8.48
CA LEU A 23 -9.91 1.82 8.09
C LEU A 23 -9.45 2.66 6.90
N TYR A 24 -10.39 3.27 6.18
CA TYR A 24 -10.18 4.03 4.94
C TYR A 24 -10.49 5.52 5.14
N TYR A 25 -11.64 5.86 5.70
CA TYR A 25 -12.01 7.24 6.04
C TYR A 25 -12.96 7.28 7.24
N ARG A 26 -13.06 8.43 7.90
CA ARG A 26 -13.99 8.68 9.01
C ARG A 26 -14.85 9.90 8.70
N VAL A 27 -16.15 9.80 8.91
CA VAL A 27 -17.06 10.93 8.76
C VAL A 27 -17.12 11.68 10.09
N THR A 28 -16.56 12.89 10.14
CA THR A 28 -16.53 13.72 11.35
C THR A 28 -17.63 14.77 11.38
N GLY A 29 -18.31 14.98 10.25
CA GLY A 29 -19.53 15.76 10.12
C GLY A 29 -20.27 15.40 8.83
N GLY A 30 -21.61 15.43 8.86
CA GLY A 30 -22.43 15.12 7.69
C GLY A 30 -22.38 13.65 7.26
N THR A 31 -22.19 13.39 5.96
CA THR A 31 -22.24 12.06 5.33
C THR A 31 -21.14 11.88 4.29
N ALA A 32 -20.70 10.65 4.11
CA ALA A 32 -19.88 10.23 2.97
C ALA A 32 -20.36 8.86 2.46
N VAL A 33 -20.66 8.76 1.16
CA VAL A 33 -21.31 7.60 0.55
C VAL A 33 -20.49 7.12 -0.65
N LEU A 34 -20.22 5.82 -0.71
CA LEU A 34 -19.54 5.20 -1.85
C LEU A 34 -20.47 5.16 -3.07
N GLN A 35 -19.91 5.45 -4.23
CA GLN A 35 -20.59 5.47 -5.53
C GLN A 35 -19.76 4.73 -6.59
N GLU A 36 -20.37 4.43 -7.73
CA GLU A 36 -19.71 3.83 -8.91
C GLU A 36 -18.90 2.57 -8.54
N GLN A 37 -19.58 1.53 -8.04
CA GLN A 37 -18.96 0.27 -7.61
C GLN A 37 -17.81 0.47 -6.61
N ASP A 38 -18.03 1.33 -5.61
CA ASP A 38 -17.08 1.66 -4.53
C ASP A 38 -15.78 2.35 -4.98
N THR A 39 -15.77 2.96 -6.16
CA THR A 39 -14.58 3.66 -6.69
C THR A 39 -14.54 5.14 -6.38
N GLN A 40 -15.67 5.73 -5.98
CA GLN A 40 -15.79 7.16 -5.71
C GLN A 40 -16.43 7.40 -4.35
N LEU A 41 -16.02 8.48 -3.68
CA LEU A 41 -16.61 8.89 -2.41
C LEU A 41 -17.31 10.23 -2.57
N HIS A 42 -18.64 10.20 -2.50
CA HIS A 42 -19.46 11.40 -2.45
C HIS A 42 -19.54 11.90 -1.01
N ILE A 43 -19.29 13.19 -0.78
CA ILE A 43 -19.15 13.82 0.53
C ILE A 43 -20.11 15.00 0.62
N SER A 44 -20.82 15.08 1.74
CA SER A 44 -21.58 16.26 2.18
C SER A 44 -21.35 16.41 3.67
N GLY A 45 -20.41 17.27 4.06
CA GLY A 45 -19.84 17.38 5.40
C GLY A 45 -18.32 17.25 5.38
N THR A 46 -17.74 16.53 6.33
CA THR A 46 -16.30 16.33 6.48
C THR A 46 -15.94 14.85 6.54
N ALA A 47 -15.04 14.44 5.63
CA ALA A 47 -14.39 13.13 5.66
C ALA A 47 -12.90 13.30 6.03
N ALA A 48 -12.46 12.56 7.04
CA ALA A 48 -11.07 12.49 7.48
C ALA A 48 -10.39 11.21 6.98
N PHE A 49 -9.16 11.33 6.51
CA PHE A 49 -8.34 10.23 5.99
C PHE A 49 -7.18 9.90 6.93
N ASP A 50 -7.37 10.14 8.23
CA ASP A 50 -6.49 9.79 9.35
C ASP A 50 -6.63 8.31 9.74
N THR A 51 -6.56 7.45 8.74
CA THR A 51 -6.90 6.03 8.86
C THR A 51 -5.72 5.15 8.53
N TYR A 52 -5.85 3.87 8.87
CA TYR A 52 -4.83 2.85 8.65
C TYR A 52 -4.36 2.80 7.18
N PHE A 53 -5.30 2.85 6.24
CA PHE A 53 -4.98 2.74 4.82
C PHE A 53 -4.61 4.06 4.13
N ASN A 54 -5.08 5.22 4.63
CA ASN A 54 -4.94 6.48 3.88
C ASN A 54 -4.05 7.54 4.54
N SER A 55 -3.63 7.36 5.79
CA SER A 55 -2.55 8.16 6.38
C SER A 55 -1.18 7.80 5.79
N LEU A 56 -0.26 8.76 5.71
CA LEU A 56 1.11 8.57 5.25
C LEU A 56 2.06 8.52 6.45
N ASP A 57 2.76 7.40 6.67
CA ASP A 57 3.83 7.25 7.69
C ASP A 57 5.09 8.06 7.35
N VAL A 58 4.98 9.39 7.29
CA VAL A 58 6.02 10.29 6.77
C VAL A 58 7.35 10.13 7.52
N LEU A 59 7.35 9.83 8.82
CA LEU A 59 8.60 9.58 9.56
C LEU A 59 9.38 8.39 8.99
N LYS A 60 8.69 7.31 8.63
CA LYS A 60 9.33 6.11 8.08
C LYS A 60 9.89 6.42 6.69
N TYR A 61 9.11 7.06 5.82
CA TYR A 61 9.57 7.42 4.49
C TYR A 61 10.77 8.37 4.54
N GLN A 62 10.75 9.40 5.40
CA GLN A 62 11.91 10.30 5.55
C GLN A 62 13.15 9.60 6.09
N LYS A 63 12.97 8.60 6.95
CA LYS A 63 14.09 7.79 7.48
C LYS A 63 14.72 6.97 6.36
N TYR A 64 13.91 6.18 5.65
CA TYR A 64 14.38 5.13 4.74
C TYR A 64 14.53 5.57 3.28
N CYS A 65 13.85 6.63 2.85
CA CYS A 65 13.74 7.02 1.45
C CYS A 65 14.33 8.39 1.14
N ARG A 66 14.78 8.58 -0.10
CA ARG A 66 15.14 9.88 -0.66
C ARG A 66 13.88 10.55 -1.19
N LEU A 67 13.45 11.64 -0.55
CA LEU A 67 12.26 12.39 -0.93
C LEU A 67 12.72 13.80 -1.29
N SER A 68 12.66 14.20 -2.56
CA SER A 68 13.00 15.58 -2.97
C SER A 68 11.79 16.50 -3.00
N ALA A 69 10.61 15.96 -3.31
CA ALA A 69 9.31 16.62 -3.12
C ALA A 69 8.28 15.64 -2.57
N LEU A 70 7.25 16.17 -1.90
CA LEU A 70 6.09 15.41 -1.46
C LEU A 70 4.81 16.15 -1.86
N LEU A 71 3.94 15.48 -2.60
CA LEU A 71 2.69 16.02 -3.11
C LEU A 71 1.51 15.16 -2.64
N LEU A 72 0.41 15.81 -2.25
CA LEU A 72 -0.90 15.19 -2.20
C LEU A 72 -1.64 15.55 -3.48
N ARG A 73 -1.89 14.55 -4.33
CA ARG A 73 -2.76 14.70 -5.51
C ARG A 73 -4.16 14.22 -5.19
N LEU A 74 -5.15 14.99 -5.61
CA LEU A 74 -6.57 14.69 -5.43
C LEU A 74 -7.30 14.94 -6.74
N ARG A 75 -8.10 13.97 -7.19
CA ARG A 75 -9.06 14.17 -8.27
C ARG A 75 -10.43 14.38 -7.68
N VAL A 76 -10.97 15.59 -7.81
CA VAL A 76 -12.22 16.01 -7.14
C VAL A 76 -13.14 16.81 -8.04
N SER A 77 -14.43 16.84 -7.72
CA SER A 77 -15.42 17.78 -8.28
C SER A 77 -16.31 18.33 -7.16
N GLY A 78 -16.58 19.63 -7.16
CA GLY A 78 -17.26 20.37 -6.10
C GLY A 78 -16.35 21.43 -5.48
N THR A 79 -16.85 22.08 -4.43
CA THR A 79 -16.09 23.06 -3.65
C THR A 79 -15.62 22.42 -2.36
N PHE A 80 -14.30 22.32 -2.17
CA PHE A 80 -13.69 21.67 -1.00
C PHE A 80 -12.82 22.63 -0.21
N VAL A 81 -12.87 22.50 1.11
CA VAL A 81 -11.78 22.90 2.00
C VAL A 81 -10.94 21.65 2.29
N VAL A 82 -9.72 21.62 1.78
CA VAL A 82 -8.74 20.57 2.07
C VAL A 82 -7.85 21.03 3.22
N ARG A 83 -7.79 20.25 4.29
CA ARG A 83 -6.87 20.49 5.41
C ARG A 83 -5.91 19.33 5.54
N VAL A 84 -4.62 19.62 5.68
CA VAL A 84 -3.57 18.62 5.90
C VAL A 84 -3.04 18.78 7.31
N PHE A 85 -2.93 17.65 8.01
CA PHE A 85 -2.49 17.57 9.40
C PHE A 85 -1.24 16.72 9.52
N GLY A 86 -0.38 17.09 10.46
CA GLY A 86 0.77 16.31 10.88
C GLY A 86 0.61 15.86 12.32
N VAL A 87 0.89 14.57 12.58
CA VAL A 87 0.76 13.96 13.91
C VAL A 87 2.12 13.97 14.62
N LYS A 88 2.19 14.46 15.87
CA LYS A 88 3.40 14.46 16.71
C LYS A 88 3.17 13.75 18.04
N TRP A 89 4.26 13.28 18.66
CA TRP A 89 4.28 12.80 20.05
C TRP A 89 4.06 13.95 21.04
N LEU A 90 3.34 13.69 22.13
CA LEU A 90 3.28 14.57 23.29
C LEU A 90 4.09 13.95 24.45
N PRO A 91 4.85 14.74 25.23
CA PRO A 91 5.70 15.86 24.80
C PRO A 91 6.82 15.40 23.86
N GLU A 92 7.43 16.33 23.11
CA GLU A 92 8.63 16.04 22.32
C GLU A 92 9.71 15.37 23.17
N GLY A 93 10.12 14.16 22.81
CA GLY A 93 11.21 13.42 23.48
C GLY A 93 10.77 12.42 24.56
N VAL A 94 9.47 12.27 24.84
CA VAL A 94 8.95 11.26 25.79
C VAL A 94 8.38 10.06 25.02
N PRO A 95 8.57 8.81 25.48
CA PRO A 95 8.03 7.64 24.80
C PRO A 95 6.49 7.63 24.66
N PRO A 96 5.97 7.00 23.60
CA PRO A 96 4.56 6.96 23.20
C PRO A 96 3.53 6.65 24.28
N PHE A 97 3.91 5.75 25.19
CA PHE A 97 2.96 5.01 26.02
C PHE A 97 2.39 5.83 27.18
N GLU A 98 2.94 7.02 27.44
CA GLU A 98 2.59 7.79 28.64
C GLU A 98 1.78 9.06 28.37
N ASN A 99 1.84 9.66 27.16
CA ASN A 99 1.36 11.04 26.96
C ASN A 99 0.60 11.32 25.63
N GLY A 100 0.41 10.31 24.77
CA GLY A 100 -0.49 10.41 23.59
C GLY A 100 0.08 11.18 22.39
N PHE A 101 -0.82 11.58 21.49
CA PHE A 101 -0.50 12.24 20.21
C PHE A 101 -1.21 13.58 20.10
N THR A 102 -0.67 14.48 19.27
CA THR A 102 -1.34 15.73 18.89
C THR A 102 -1.35 15.90 17.38
N ASP A 103 -2.43 16.48 16.88
CA ASP A 103 -2.59 16.86 15.49
C ASP A 103 -2.26 18.34 15.31
N THR A 104 -1.43 18.66 14.31
CA THR A 104 -1.08 20.03 13.94
C THR A 104 -1.63 20.30 12.54
N LEU A 105 -2.49 21.32 12.39
CA LEU A 105 -2.89 21.80 11.06
C LEU A 105 -1.67 22.41 10.35
N LEU A 106 -1.29 21.82 9.22
CA LEU A 106 -0.11 22.23 8.45
C LEU A 106 -0.49 23.17 7.31
N LEU A 107 -1.60 22.87 6.64
CA LEU A 107 -2.04 23.57 5.44
C LEU A 107 -3.55 23.49 5.30
N GLU A 108 -4.14 24.58 4.82
CA GLU A 108 -5.54 24.64 4.37
C GLU A 108 -5.57 25.21 2.94
N LYS A 109 -6.29 24.54 2.04
CA LYS A 109 -6.46 24.97 0.65
C LYS A 109 -7.91 24.83 0.22
N ASN A 110 -8.45 25.87 -0.38
CA ASN A 110 -9.77 25.83 -1.01
C ASN A 110 -9.62 25.35 -2.47
N LEU A 111 -10.42 24.38 -2.88
CA LEU A 111 -10.53 23.87 -4.24
C LEU A 111 -11.95 24.11 -4.75
N CYS A 112 -12.09 24.47 -6.02
CA CYS A 112 -13.39 24.62 -6.66
C CYS A 112 -13.29 24.10 -8.09
N CYS A 113 -13.91 22.95 -8.34
CA CYS A 113 -13.80 22.23 -9.61
C CYS A 113 -15.21 21.82 -10.08
N ASP A 114 -15.73 22.45 -11.13
CA ASP A 114 -17.08 22.12 -11.65
C ASP A 114 -17.15 20.72 -12.29
N VAL A 115 -15.99 20.22 -12.76
CA VAL A 115 -15.82 18.90 -13.36
C VAL A 115 -14.73 18.14 -12.60
N PRO A 116 -14.64 16.80 -12.75
CA PRO A 116 -13.57 16.02 -12.12
C PRO A 116 -12.18 16.48 -12.60
N SER A 117 -11.44 17.14 -11.71
CA SER A 117 -10.13 17.75 -12.00
C SER A 117 -9.07 17.27 -11.03
N GLU A 118 -7.84 17.16 -11.50
CA GLU A 118 -6.67 16.80 -10.69
C GLU A 118 -6.04 18.05 -10.07
N GLU A 119 -5.96 18.07 -8.74
CA GLU A 119 -5.41 19.13 -7.94
C GLU A 119 -4.20 18.61 -7.18
N SER A 120 -3.12 19.40 -7.15
CA SER A 120 -1.91 19.08 -6.40
C SER A 120 -1.73 20.05 -5.24
N ILE A 121 -1.37 19.49 -4.08
CA ILE A 121 -1.05 20.21 -2.86
C ILE A 121 0.40 19.87 -2.51
N ASP A 122 1.25 20.88 -2.51
CA ASP A 122 2.67 20.72 -2.19
C ASP A 122 2.87 20.64 -0.67
N LEU A 123 3.42 19.53 -0.22
CA LEU A 123 3.72 19.22 1.18
C LEU A 123 5.23 19.13 1.43
N THR A 124 6.06 19.51 0.45
CA THR A 124 7.52 19.42 0.49
C THR A 124 8.11 20.20 1.67
N ALA A 125 7.51 21.34 2.02
CA ALA A 125 7.92 22.16 3.17
C ALA A 125 7.83 21.43 4.53
N PHE A 126 7.08 20.33 4.61
CA PHE A 126 6.95 19.52 5.82
C PHE A 126 7.88 18.30 5.84
N LEU A 127 8.68 18.10 4.79
CA LEU A 127 9.82 17.19 4.84
C LEU A 127 10.93 17.80 5.72
N GLY A 128 11.62 16.97 6.49
CA GLY A 128 12.56 17.34 7.55
C GLY A 128 11.92 17.45 8.94
N GLU A 129 10.59 17.61 9.02
CA GLU A 129 9.87 17.73 10.28
C GLU A 129 9.63 16.38 10.96
N LYS A 130 9.53 16.40 12.30
CA LYS A 130 9.33 15.20 13.13
C LYS A 130 7.86 14.75 13.22
N TYR A 131 7.12 14.81 12.12
CA TYR A 131 5.77 14.25 12.04
C TYR A 131 5.83 12.74 11.87
N LEU A 132 4.98 12.01 12.60
CA LEU A 132 4.82 10.56 12.49
C LEU A 132 4.03 10.19 11.26
N HIS A 133 2.85 10.80 11.15
CA HIS A 133 1.90 10.60 10.07
C HIS A 133 1.49 11.95 9.49
N LEU A 134 1.23 11.98 8.20
CA LEU A 134 0.44 13.02 7.55
C LEU A 134 -0.90 12.44 7.16
N TYR A 135 -1.95 13.22 7.33
CA TYR A 135 -3.28 12.88 6.83
C TYR A 135 -3.98 14.15 6.35
N PHE A 136 -5.11 14.00 5.68
CA PHE A 136 -5.92 15.12 5.25
C PHE A 136 -7.41 14.92 5.54
N THR A 137 -8.14 16.03 5.52
CA THR A 137 -9.60 16.04 5.57
C THR A 137 -10.15 16.77 4.36
N LEU A 138 -11.29 16.33 3.88
CA LEU A 138 -12.06 16.98 2.83
C LEU A 138 -13.38 17.46 3.43
N THR A 139 -13.59 18.76 3.45
CA THR A 139 -14.87 19.36 3.85
C THR A 139 -15.56 19.98 2.65
N THR A 140 -16.83 19.67 2.42
CA THR A 140 -17.62 20.20 1.31
C THR A 140 -19.11 20.12 1.64
N ASP A 141 -19.93 21.04 1.13
CA ASP A 141 -21.39 20.90 1.23
C ASP A 141 -21.89 19.78 0.30
N ASN A 142 -21.23 19.62 -0.85
CA ASN A 142 -21.55 18.64 -1.88
C ASN A 142 -20.37 18.49 -2.84
N GLY A 143 -19.69 17.35 -2.82
CA GLY A 143 -18.58 17.08 -3.73
C GLY A 143 -18.18 15.60 -3.77
N THR A 144 -17.40 15.23 -4.78
CA THR A 144 -16.95 13.85 -4.98
C THR A 144 -15.44 13.78 -5.06
N LEU A 145 -14.86 12.84 -4.31
CA LEU A 145 -13.48 12.37 -4.45
C LEU A 145 -13.46 11.17 -5.40
N TYR A 146 -12.74 11.29 -6.51
CA TYR A 146 -12.58 10.23 -7.52
C TYR A 146 -11.32 9.40 -7.30
N SER A 147 -10.23 10.05 -6.87
CA SER A 147 -8.98 9.40 -6.52
C SER A 147 -8.09 10.34 -5.73
N GLY A 148 -7.09 9.80 -5.05
CA GLY A 148 -6.02 10.59 -4.46
C GLY A 148 -4.76 9.77 -4.29
N ALA A 149 -3.64 10.44 -4.11
CA ALA A 149 -2.35 9.79 -3.89
C ALA A 149 -1.38 10.71 -3.14
N PHE A 150 -0.56 10.12 -2.28
CA PHE A 150 0.71 10.73 -1.88
C PHE A 150 1.78 10.31 -2.87
N GLU A 151 2.43 11.31 -3.44
CA GLU A 151 3.46 11.11 -4.45
C GLU A 151 4.72 11.85 -4.07
N VAL A 152 5.84 11.31 -4.51
CA VAL A 152 7.14 11.93 -4.34
C VAL A 152 7.87 12.05 -5.65
N ASP A 153 8.66 13.09 -5.72
CA ASP A 153 9.66 13.21 -6.75
C ASP A 153 10.94 12.56 -6.24
N GLU A 154 11.54 11.75 -7.12
CA GLU A 154 12.83 11.14 -6.86
C GLU A 154 13.76 11.31 -8.07
N ASP A 155 14.95 11.84 -7.79
CA ASP A 155 15.91 12.22 -8.82
C ASP A 155 16.68 11.02 -9.38
N THR A 156 16.85 9.96 -8.58
CA THR A 156 17.67 8.78 -8.90
C THR A 156 17.08 7.48 -8.35
N PRO A 157 15.88 7.07 -8.81
CA PRO A 157 15.26 5.85 -8.32
C PRO A 157 16.06 4.61 -8.72
N GLU A 158 16.25 3.69 -7.78
CA GLU A 158 16.92 2.41 -8.03
C GLU A 158 15.99 1.45 -8.81
N PRO A 159 16.52 0.59 -9.69
CA PRO A 159 15.71 -0.43 -10.35
C PRO A 159 15.19 -1.45 -9.33
N VAL A 160 13.88 -1.64 -9.30
CA VAL A 160 13.20 -2.62 -8.45
C VAL A 160 12.50 -3.64 -9.32
N ASN A 161 12.92 -4.90 -9.23
CA ASN A 161 12.28 -6.04 -9.87
C ASN A 161 12.03 -7.09 -8.79
N ILE A 162 10.77 -7.46 -8.58
CA ILE A 162 10.30 -8.30 -7.48
C ILE A 162 9.83 -9.63 -8.05
N ALA A 163 10.42 -10.73 -7.60
CA ALA A 163 9.78 -12.03 -7.72
C ALA A 163 8.93 -12.28 -6.49
N VAL A 164 7.62 -12.43 -6.69
CA VAL A 164 6.69 -12.83 -5.64
C VAL A 164 6.64 -14.35 -5.63
N VAL A 165 6.82 -14.96 -4.46
CA VAL A 165 6.76 -16.41 -4.31
C VAL A 165 5.60 -16.75 -3.37
N ILE A 166 4.64 -17.50 -3.90
CA ILE A 166 3.48 -18.02 -3.17
C ILE A 166 3.60 -19.53 -3.10
N CYS A 167 3.58 -20.10 -1.90
CA CYS A 167 3.55 -21.54 -1.70
C CYS A 167 2.12 -21.98 -1.38
N THR A 168 1.61 -23.02 -2.05
CA THR A 168 0.25 -23.50 -1.83
C THR A 168 0.17 -25.01 -1.68
N TYR A 169 -0.77 -25.48 -0.87
CA TYR A 169 -1.13 -26.89 -0.72
C TYR A 169 -2.64 -27.02 -0.55
N LYS A 170 -3.34 -27.32 -1.66
CA LYS A 170 -4.79 -27.57 -1.67
C LYS A 170 -5.64 -26.42 -1.11
N ARG A 171 -5.33 -25.18 -1.54
CA ARG A 171 -6.07 -23.95 -1.17
C ARG A 171 -6.53 -23.15 -2.38
N GLU A 172 -6.97 -23.87 -3.41
CA GLU A 172 -7.37 -23.35 -4.71
C GLU A 172 -8.38 -22.19 -4.64
N PRO A 173 -9.39 -22.19 -3.76
CA PRO A 173 -10.35 -21.08 -3.70
C PRO A 173 -9.72 -19.73 -3.35
N PHE A 174 -8.80 -19.69 -2.38
CA PHE A 174 -8.10 -18.46 -2.01
C PHE A 174 -7.12 -18.04 -3.09
N LEU A 175 -6.37 -19.00 -3.62
CA LEU A 175 -5.36 -18.75 -4.64
C LEU A 175 -5.98 -18.21 -5.93
N LEU A 176 -7.03 -18.85 -6.46
CA LEU A 176 -7.68 -18.44 -7.71
C LEU A 176 -8.32 -17.05 -7.57
N ARG A 177 -8.88 -16.75 -6.41
CA ARG A 177 -9.40 -15.41 -6.10
C ARG A 177 -8.29 -14.36 -6.14
N ASN A 178 -7.18 -14.61 -5.43
CA ASN A 178 -6.05 -13.68 -5.40
C ASN A 178 -5.39 -13.56 -6.78
N HIS A 179 -5.28 -14.65 -7.54
CA HIS A 179 -4.79 -14.66 -8.91
C HIS A 179 -5.61 -13.72 -9.82
N GLY A 180 -6.94 -13.79 -9.74
CA GLY A 180 -7.83 -12.88 -10.46
C GLY A 180 -7.59 -11.41 -10.12
N GLU A 181 -7.45 -11.08 -8.83
CA GLU A 181 -7.12 -9.72 -8.37
C GLU A 181 -5.75 -9.26 -8.91
N ILE A 182 -4.72 -10.11 -8.83
CA ILE A 182 -3.36 -9.82 -9.28
C ILE A 182 -3.33 -9.55 -10.78
N VAL A 183 -3.88 -10.47 -11.59
CA VAL A 183 -3.89 -10.33 -13.06
C VAL A 183 -4.65 -9.09 -13.46
N SER A 184 -5.81 -8.84 -12.84
CA SER A 184 -6.62 -7.66 -13.13
C SER A 184 -5.93 -6.35 -12.72
N TYR A 185 -5.22 -6.35 -11.60
CA TYR A 185 -4.46 -5.19 -11.13
C TYR A 185 -3.26 -4.90 -12.03
N LEU A 186 -2.45 -5.92 -12.32
CA LEU A 186 -1.28 -5.81 -13.20
C LEU A 186 -1.66 -5.46 -14.64
N ALA A 187 -2.86 -5.81 -15.10
CA ALA A 187 -3.37 -5.45 -16.43
C ALA A 187 -3.86 -4.00 -16.53
N ARG A 188 -4.13 -3.31 -15.42
CA ARG A 188 -4.62 -1.91 -15.40
C ARG A 188 -3.53 -0.88 -15.09
N GLN A 189 -2.45 -1.28 -14.42
CA GLN A 189 -1.47 -0.36 -13.86
C GLN A 189 -0.28 -0.11 -14.79
N ASN A 190 -0.27 1.06 -15.44
CA ASN A 190 0.86 1.54 -16.26
C ASN A 190 2.20 1.57 -15.52
N VAL A 191 2.21 1.80 -14.21
CA VAL A 191 3.43 1.90 -13.38
C VAL A 191 4.07 0.53 -13.12
N LEU A 192 3.28 -0.55 -13.14
CA LEU A 192 3.76 -1.93 -12.93
C LEU A 192 3.87 -2.74 -14.24
N HIS A 193 3.40 -2.18 -15.37
CA HIS A 193 3.47 -2.80 -16.69
C HIS A 193 4.89 -3.02 -17.23
N THR A 194 5.93 -2.46 -16.60
CA THR A 194 7.31 -2.56 -17.07
C THR A 194 8.01 -3.90 -16.74
N GLY A 195 7.26 -4.94 -16.34
CA GLY A 195 7.80 -6.28 -16.09
C GLY A 195 8.55 -6.42 -14.76
N ASN A 196 8.35 -5.45 -13.86
CA ASN A 196 9.04 -5.36 -12.57
C ASN A 196 8.49 -6.30 -11.51
N ILE A 197 7.33 -6.93 -11.70
CA ILE A 197 6.78 -7.91 -10.76
C ILE A 197 6.43 -9.19 -11.52
N HIS A 198 6.83 -10.33 -10.97
CA HIS A 198 6.44 -11.65 -11.48
C HIS A 198 6.12 -12.59 -10.33
N PHE A 199 5.09 -13.40 -10.50
CA PHE A 199 4.63 -14.34 -9.50
C PHE A 199 5.08 -15.76 -9.85
N TYR A 200 5.67 -16.44 -8.88
CA TYR A 200 5.90 -17.88 -8.89
C TYR A 200 4.95 -18.52 -7.88
N ILE A 201 4.00 -19.29 -8.39
CA ILE A 201 3.10 -20.11 -7.57
C ILE A 201 3.72 -21.50 -7.47
N VAL A 202 4.17 -21.87 -6.29
CA VAL A 202 4.74 -23.18 -5.98
C VAL A 202 3.62 -24.07 -5.45
N ASP A 203 3.15 -24.98 -6.29
CA ASP A 203 2.06 -25.90 -5.98
C ASP A 203 2.60 -27.20 -5.40
N ASN A 204 2.66 -27.25 -4.06
CA ASN A 204 3.04 -28.45 -3.30
C ASN A 204 1.93 -29.53 -3.32
N GLY A 205 0.71 -29.18 -3.77
CA GLY A 205 -0.42 -30.09 -3.90
C GLY A 205 -0.46 -30.79 -5.26
N CYS A 206 0.16 -30.21 -6.27
CA CYS A 206 0.07 -30.61 -7.68
C CYS A 206 -1.40 -30.74 -8.13
N THR A 207 -2.24 -29.79 -7.74
CA THR A 207 -3.69 -29.77 -7.99
C THR A 207 -4.12 -28.66 -8.95
N LEU A 208 -3.23 -27.72 -9.29
CA LEU A 208 -3.56 -26.57 -10.14
C LEU A 208 -3.39 -26.89 -11.63
N ASP A 209 -4.30 -26.31 -12.41
CA ASP A 209 -4.23 -26.35 -13.87
C ASP A 209 -3.30 -25.25 -14.40
N ARG A 210 -2.31 -25.66 -15.20
CA ARG A 210 -1.35 -24.76 -15.84
C ARG A 210 -2.02 -23.74 -16.74
N ASP A 211 -3.03 -24.15 -17.51
CA ASP A 211 -3.69 -23.30 -18.50
C ASP A 211 -4.56 -22.21 -17.86
N VAL A 212 -4.95 -22.41 -16.59
CA VAL A 212 -5.70 -21.44 -15.79
C VAL A 212 -4.78 -20.45 -15.10
N ILE A 213 -3.64 -20.93 -14.59
CA ILE A 213 -2.75 -20.14 -13.73
C ILE A 213 -1.72 -19.36 -14.54
N GLU A 214 -1.05 -20.00 -15.51
CA GLU A 214 0.08 -19.40 -16.19
C GLU A 214 -0.33 -18.29 -17.15
N ASN A 215 0.40 -17.19 -17.09
CA ASN A 215 0.25 -16.06 -18.01
C ASN A 215 1.54 -15.22 -18.02
N ALA A 216 1.51 -14.04 -18.63
CA ALA A 216 2.67 -13.14 -18.73
C ALA A 216 3.27 -12.72 -17.36
N TYR A 217 2.48 -12.78 -16.28
CA TYR A 217 2.84 -12.32 -14.95
C TYR A 217 3.01 -13.45 -13.92
N VAL A 218 2.61 -14.67 -14.26
CA VAL A 218 2.51 -15.79 -13.30
C VAL A 218 3.06 -17.07 -13.92
N THR A 219 3.97 -17.73 -13.20
CA THR A 219 4.51 -19.06 -13.54
C THR A 219 4.10 -20.06 -12.46
N LEU A 220 3.62 -21.23 -12.88
CA LEU A 220 3.22 -22.32 -12.00
C LEU A 220 4.36 -23.34 -11.90
N LEU A 221 4.76 -23.65 -10.67
CA LEU A 221 5.83 -24.58 -10.34
C LEU A 221 5.25 -25.76 -9.56
N PRO A 222 4.94 -26.89 -10.24
CA PRO A 222 4.62 -28.14 -9.54
C PRO A 222 5.78 -28.56 -8.63
N ASN A 223 5.45 -28.97 -7.41
CA ASN A 223 6.44 -29.31 -6.39
C ASN A 223 5.93 -30.43 -5.47
N GLU A 224 6.85 -31.25 -4.94
CA GLU A 224 6.47 -32.21 -3.89
C GLU A 224 6.07 -31.47 -2.61
N ASN A 225 5.27 -32.13 -1.75
CA ASN A 225 4.90 -31.56 -0.47
C ASN A 225 6.11 -31.49 0.48
N THR A 226 6.76 -30.33 0.48
CA THR A 226 8.00 -30.04 1.23
C THR A 226 7.78 -28.98 2.32
N GLY A 227 6.52 -28.75 2.69
CA GLY A 227 6.11 -27.69 3.62
C GLY A 227 6.39 -26.28 3.08
N GLY A 228 6.18 -25.28 3.94
CA GLY A 228 6.40 -23.87 3.59
C GLY A 228 7.86 -23.58 3.21
N SER A 229 8.81 -24.02 4.04
CA SER A 229 10.24 -23.78 3.80
C SER A 229 10.72 -24.36 2.47
N GLY A 230 10.32 -25.60 2.14
CA GLY A 230 10.68 -26.22 0.87
C GLY A 230 10.05 -25.55 -0.34
N GLY A 231 8.76 -25.19 -0.24
CA GLY A 231 8.06 -24.49 -1.32
C GLY A 231 8.62 -23.07 -1.56
N PHE A 232 8.82 -22.26 -0.52
CA PHE A 232 9.44 -20.95 -0.67
C PHE A 232 10.87 -21.04 -1.21
N THR A 233 11.66 -22.04 -0.77
CA THR A 233 13.01 -22.27 -1.30
C THR A 233 12.98 -22.63 -2.79
N ARG A 234 12.01 -23.45 -3.23
CA ARG A 234 11.83 -23.80 -4.64
C ARG A 234 11.56 -22.55 -5.48
N GLY A 235 10.62 -21.70 -5.08
CA GLY A 235 10.29 -20.48 -5.81
C GLY A 235 11.41 -19.44 -5.80
N TYR A 236 12.11 -19.31 -4.66
CA TYR A 236 13.33 -18.48 -4.57
C TYR A 236 14.39 -18.93 -5.58
N ARG A 237 14.67 -20.25 -5.62
CA ARG A 237 15.69 -20.82 -6.51
C ARG A 237 15.33 -20.60 -7.97
N GLU A 238 14.06 -20.82 -8.32
CA GLU A 238 13.56 -20.53 -9.68
C GLU A 238 13.74 -19.05 -10.04
N ALA A 239 13.39 -18.12 -9.15
CA ALA A 239 13.55 -16.71 -9.41
C ALA A 239 15.01 -16.33 -9.72
N VAL A 240 15.96 -16.85 -8.94
CA VAL A 240 17.41 -16.63 -9.12
C VAL A 240 17.93 -17.27 -10.40
N GLU A 241 17.47 -18.48 -10.73
CA GLU A 241 17.94 -19.26 -11.88
C GLU A 241 17.24 -18.88 -13.21
N SER A 242 16.13 -18.15 -13.16
CA SER A 242 15.30 -17.79 -14.33
C SER A 242 16.01 -16.92 -15.39
N GLY A 243 17.18 -16.38 -15.08
CA GLY A 243 17.89 -15.40 -15.92
C GLY A 243 17.25 -14.01 -15.93
N ARG A 244 16.15 -13.80 -15.21
CA ARG A 244 15.54 -12.49 -15.01
C ARG A 244 16.31 -11.71 -13.95
N HIS A 245 16.46 -10.40 -14.17
CA HIS A 245 17.17 -9.51 -13.26
C HIS A 245 16.31 -9.07 -12.07
N PHE A 246 15.83 -10.03 -11.27
CA PHE A 246 15.15 -9.71 -10.01
C PHE A 246 16.13 -9.10 -9.01
N THR A 247 15.71 -8.03 -8.35
CA THR A 247 16.48 -7.36 -7.30
C THR A 247 15.95 -7.70 -5.90
N HIS A 248 14.70 -8.15 -5.78
CA HIS A 248 14.05 -8.47 -4.51
C HIS A 248 13.18 -9.72 -4.65
N ILE A 249 12.95 -10.39 -3.53
CA ILE A 249 12.01 -11.51 -3.38
C ILE A 249 10.95 -11.10 -2.37
N LEU A 250 9.67 -11.30 -2.71
CA LEU A 250 8.53 -11.08 -1.80
C LEU A 250 7.86 -12.43 -1.53
N PHE A 251 7.91 -12.90 -0.29
CA PHE A 251 7.19 -14.10 0.13
C PHE A 251 5.77 -13.73 0.55
N MET A 252 4.79 -14.49 0.07
CA MET A 252 3.37 -14.28 0.37
C MET A 252 2.66 -15.62 0.58
N ASP A 253 1.70 -15.64 1.51
CA ASP A 253 0.84 -16.79 1.74
C ASP A 253 -0.27 -16.87 0.68
N ASP A 254 -0.81 -18.07 0.48
CA ASP A 254 -1.88 -18.35 -0.48
C ASP A 254 -3.29 -18.07 0.08
N ASP A 255 -3.46 -18.13 1.39
CA ASP A 255 -4.74 -18.07 2.11
C ASP A 255 -5.10 -16.70 2.69
N ILE A 256 -4.59 -15.64 2.07
CA ILE A 256 -4.88 -14.26 2.43
C ILE A 256 -6.00 -13.66 1.57
N VAL A 257 -6.57 -12.54 2.04
CA VAL A 257 -7.31 -11.61 1.17
C VAL A 257 -6.33 -10.51 0.74
N LEU A 258 -5.90 -10.54 -0.52
CA LEU A 258 -4.90 -9.61 -1.03
C LEU A 258 -5.51 -8.29 -1.51
N ASP A 259 -5.03 -7.18 -0.95
CA ASP A 259 -5.16 -5.87 -1.60
C ASP A 259 -3.87 -5.53 -2.36
N CYS A 260 -3.94 -5.48 -3.69
CA CYS A 260 -2.78 -5.25 -4.54
C CYS A 260 -2.14 -3.85 -4.37
N GLU A 261 -2.81 -2.90 -3.71
CA GLU A 261 -2.19 -1.63 -3.30
C GLU A 261 -0.93 -1.87 -2.42
N MET A 262 -0.87 -2.98 -1.68
CA MET A 262 0.32 -3.34 -0.90
C MET A 262 1.56 -3.54 -1.79
N LEU A 263 1.39 -4.07 -3.00
CA LEU A 263 2.49 -4.32 -3.94
C LEU A 263 3.09 -3.01 -4.43
N LEU A 264 2.24 -2.00 -4.69
CA LEU A 264 2.69 -0.66 -5.02
C LEU A 264 3.48 -0.05 -3.86
N ARG A 265 2.95 -0.13 -2.63
CA ARG A 265 3.62 0.44 -1.45
C ARG A 265 5.00 -0.19 -1.22
N VAL A 266 5.11 -1.52 -1.33
CA VAL A 266 6.40 -2.23 -1.23
C VAL A 266 7.33 -1.84 -2.37
N TYR A 267 6.83 -1.78 -3.60
CA TYR A 267 7.62 -1.34 -4.75
C TYR A 267 8.17 0.07 -4.55
N SER A 268 7.32 1.01 -4.14
CA SER A 268 7.67 2.42 -4.00
C SER A 268 8.66 2.68 -2.87
N ILE A 269 8.50 2.05 -1.70
CA ILE A 269 9.48 2.21 -0.61
C ILE A 269 10.86 1.64 -1.00
N LEU A 270 10.90 0.50 -1.71
CA LEU A 270 12.14 -0.10 -2.19
C LEU A 270 12.78 0.75 -3.27
N ARG A 271 11.98 1.35 -4.16
CA ARG A 271 12.45 2.19 -5.25
C ARG A 271 13.05 3.50 -4.75
N CYS A 272 12.43 4.06 -3.72
CA CYS A 272 12.85 5.32 -3.10
C CYS A 272 13.91 5.17 -2.00
N ARG A 273 14.37 3.96 -1.68
CA ARG A 273 15.26 3.73 -0.53
C ARG A 273 16.59 4.47 -0.68
N LYS A 274 17.13 4.99 0.42
CA LYS A 274 18.51 5.53 0.44
C LYS A 274 19.52 4.37 0.34
N PRO A 275 20.71 4.56 -0.27
CA PRO A 275 21.68 3.49 -0.47
C PRO A 275 22.17 2.82 0.81
N GLU A 276 22.25 3.55 1.93
CA GLU A 276 22.59 2.98 3.23
C GLU A 276 21.57 1.95 3.72
N TYR A 277 20.37 1.94 3.15
CA TYR A 277 19.29 0.97 3.40
C TYR A 277 19.13 -0.05 2.26
N ASN A 278 20.19 -0.33 1.49
CA ASN A 278 20.14 -1.36 0.43
C ASN A 278 19.83 -2.78 0.95
N ALA A 279 20.09 -3.07 2.23
CA ALA A 279 19.73 -4.33 2.87
C ALA A 279 18.37 -4.28 3.60
N LEU A 280 17.54 -3.27 3.33
CA LEU A 280 16.24 -3.11 3.98
C LEU A 280 15.30 -4.26 3.63
N ALA A 281 14.85 -4.99 4.65
CA ALA A 281 13.71 -5.88 4.55
C ALA A 281 12.42 -5.11 4.86
N VAL A 282 11.40 -5.27 4.01
CA VAL A 282 10.09 -4.64 4.19
C VAL A 282 9.07 -5.72 4.53
N GLY A 283 8.52 -5.65 5.74
CA GLY A 283 7.45 -6.53 6.19
C GLY A 283 6.08 -5.89 5.99
N GLY A 284 5.12 -6.67 5.51
CA GLY A 284 3.70 -6.31 5.53
C GLY A 284 3.10 -6.55 6.91
N THR A 285 2.14 -5.72 7.32
CA THR A 285 1.34 -5.95 8.52
C THR A 285 0.13 -6.83 8.18
N MET A 286 -0.23 -7.74 9.08
CA MET A 286 -1.38 -8.64 8.90
C MET A 286 -2.59 -8.18 9.71
N LEU A 287 -3.72 -7.96 9.03
CA LEU A 287 -5.04 -7.82 9.67
C LEU A 287 -5.71 -9.20 9.76
N ARG A 288 -6.41 -9.48 10.85
CA ARG A 288 -7.06 -10.79 11.06
C ARG A 288 -8.25 -10.96 10.12
N LEU A 289 -8.32 -12.09 9.39
CA LEU A 289 -9.47 -12.36 8.50
C LEU A 289 -10.81 -12.48 9.26
N SER A 290 -10.78 -13.01 10.48
CA SER A 290 -11.95 -13.14 11.35
C SER A 290 -12.43 -11.81 11.94
N ASP A 291 -11.53 -10.83 12.02
CA ASP A 291 -11.77 -9.51 12.59
C ASP A 291 -10.89 -8.47 11.87
N ARG A 292 -11.41 -7.96 10.74
CA ARG A 292 -10.64 -7.20 9.75
C ARG A 292 -10.16 -5.83 10.23
N ILE A 293 -10.53 -5.41 11.44
CA ILE A 293 -10.03 -4.16 12.07
C ILE A 293 -8.89 -4.42 13.06
N THR A 294 -8.62 -5.68 13.40
CA THR A 294 -7.57 -6.04 14.36
C THR A 294 -6.27 -6.37 13.64
N CYS A 295 -5.26 -5.55 13.88
CA CYS A 295 -3.88 -5.84 13.53
C CYS A 295 -3.36 -7.01 14.39
N HIS A 296 -2.81 -8.05 13.76
CA HIS A 296 -2.29 -9.22 14.48
C HIS A 296 -1.16 -8.83 15.42
N GLU A 297 -0.21 -8.04 14.92
CA GLU A 297 0.89 -7.43 15.67
C GLU A 297 1.46 -6.23 14.89
N ALA A 298 1.99 -5.24 15.60
CA ALA A 298 2.66 -4.09 14.99
C ALA A 298 4.11 -4.39 14.55
N GLY A 299 4.65 -5.53 14.99
CA GLY A 299 5.99 -6.03 14.71
C GLY A 299 6.42 -7.05 15.77
N ALA A 300 7.34 -7.94 15.41
CA ALA A 300 7.87 -8.98 16.30
C ALA A 300 9.36 -8.78 16.56
N LEU A 301 9.80 -9.09 17.78
CA LEU A 301 11.20 -9.15 18.17
C LEU A 301 11.47 -10.51 18.82
N TRP A 302 12.50 -11.21 18.35
CA TRP A 302 12.97 -12.41 19.01
C TRP A 302 13.85 -12.03 20.21
N ASP A 303 13.50 -12.51 21.41
CA ASP A 303 14.20 -12.22 22.66
C ASP A 303 15.44 -13.11 22.88
N GLY A 304 15.83 -13.90 21.88
CA GLY A 304 16.97 -14.82 21.94
C GLY A 304 16.70 -16.13 22.66
N LYS A 305 15.49 -16.37 23.19
CA LYS A 305 15.14 -17.65 23.81
C LYS A 305 14.81 -18.68 22.74
N ARG A 306 15.24 -19.92 22.96
CA ARG A 306 14.94 -21.04 22.05
C ARG A 306 13.42 -21.23 21.94
N LEU A 307 12.94 -21.32 20.69
CA LEU A 307 11.59 -21.76 20.33
C LEU A 307 11.36 -23.23 20.70
#